data_AF-X1MP34-F1
#
_entry.id   AF-X1MP34-F1
#
_cell.length_a   1.000
_cell.length_b   1.000
_cell.length_c   1.000
_cell.angle_alpha   90.00
_cell.angle_beta   90.00
_cell.angle_gamma   90.00
#
_symmetry.space_group_name_H-M   'P 1'
#
loop_
_entity.id
_entity.type
_entity.pdbx_description
1 polymer ?
#
loop_
_entity_poly.entity_id
_entity_poly.type
_entity_poly.pdbx_seq_one_letter_code
_entity_poly.pdbx_strand_id
1 'polypeptide(L)' 'MSKELNISPILAQLLINRGTKEVSSARKFLKADLKDLRDPYLFQDMEKAVDKILRAINNNERILIYGDYDVDGITSVA' A
#
# COMPACT_ATOMS: atom_id res chain seq x y z
N MET A 1 16.91 15.50 -11.49
CA MET A 1 15.69 14.69 -11.78
C MET A 1 15.53 14.25 -13.23
N SER A 2 15.24 15.11 -14.22
CA SER A 2 14.98 14.67 -15.62
C SER A 2 16.13 13.85 -16.24
N LYS A 3 17.37 14.34 -16.16
CA LYS A 3 18.56 13.61 -16.66
C LYS A 3 18.84 12.32 -15.89
N GLU A 4 18.76 12.35 -14.56
CA GLU A 4 19.10 11.20 -13.69
C GLU A 4 18.08 10.05 -13.74
N LEU A 5 16.81 10.36 -14.02
CA LEU A 5 15.76 9.37 -14.20
C LEU A 5 15.52 9.01 -15.67
N ASN A 6 16.23 9.67 -16.60
CA ASN A 6 16.04 9.55 -18.04
C ASN A 6 14.56 9.76 -18.44
N ILE A 7 13.95 10.83 -17.94
CA ILE A 7 12.56 11.21 -18.21
C ILE A 7 12.48 12.61 -18.83
N SER A 8 11.36 12.93 -19.49
CA SER A 8 11.15 14.26 -20.05
C SER A 8 11.14 15.35 -18.96
N PRO A 9 11.56 16.59 -19.28
CA PRO A 9 11.48 17.72 -18.35
C PRO A 9 10.05 17.97 -17.83
N ILE A 10 9.04 17.72 -18.68
CA ILE A 10 7.62 17.83 -18.30
C ILE A 10 7.27 16.80 -17.23
N LEU A 11 7.68 15.54 -17.38
CA LEU A 11 7.42 14.51 -16.37
C LEU A 11 8.13 14.82 -15.04
N ALA A 12 9.36 15.33 -15.10
CA ALA A 12 10.08 15.79 -13.91
C ALA A 12 9.34 16.93 -13.19
N GLN A 13 8.81 17.90 -13.93
CA GLN A 13 8.03 18.99 -13.35
C GLN A 13 6.73 18.50 -12.70
N LEU A 14 6.02 17.54 -13.32
CA LEU A 14 4.81 16.94 -12.75
C LEU A 14 5.09 16.23 -11.43
N LEU A 15 6.21 15.50 -11.33
CA LEU A 15 6.61 14.82 -10.09
C LEU A 15 6.89 15.83 -8.97
N ILE A 16 7.57 16.94 -9.27
CA ILE A 16 7.82 18.02 -8.32
C ILE A 16 6.50 18.65 -7.84
N ASN A 17 5.57 18.92 -8.77
CA ASN A 17 4.25 19.48 -8.44
C ASN A 17 3.42 18.52 -7.55
N ARG A 18 3.62 17.21 -7.68
CA ARG A 18 3.02 16.17 -6.84
C ARG A 18 3.72 16.01 -5.48
N GLY A 19 4.71 16.84 -5.16
CA GLY A 19 5.47 16.79 -3.91
C GLY A 19 6.65 15.81 -3.91
N THR A 20 6.91 15.14 -5.03
CA THR A 20 8.03 14.20 -5.16
C THR A 20 9.27 14.95 -5.62
N LYS A 21 9.95 15.62 -4.69
CA LYS A 21 11.05 16.55 -4.99
C LYS A 21 12.43 15.89 -5.11
N GLU A 22 12.60 14.73 -4.48
CA GLU A 22 13.86 13.98 -4.46
C GLU A 22 13.92 12.96 -5.59
N VAL A 23 15.11 12.74 -6.16
CA VAL A 23 15.30 11.77 -7.25
C VAL A 23 15.04 10.34 -6.79
N SER A 24 15.38 10.02 -5.54
CA SER A 24 15.14 8.71 -4.94
C SER A 24 13.65 8.43 -4.76
N SER A 25 12.86 9.39 -4.27
CA SER A 25 11.41 9.25 -4.12
C SER A 25 10.71 9.21 -5.47
N ALA A 26 11.17 9.99 -6.45
CA ALA A 26 10.68 9.94 -7.82
C ALA A 26 10.95 8.58 -8.48
N ARG A 27 12.13 7.99 -8.25
CA ARG A 27 12.45 6.64 -8.74
C ARG A 27 11.52 5.59 -8.13
N LYS A 28 11.28 5.64 -6.81
CA LYS A 28 10.36 4.72 -6.14
C LYS A 28 8.91 4.89 -6.61
N PHE A 29 8.48 6.13 -6.83
CA PHE A 29 7.15 6.44 -7.34
C PHE A 29 6.92 5.86 -8.74
N LEU A 30 7.90 6.03 -9.66
CA LEU A 30 7.81 5.53 -11.02
C LEU A 30 8.01 4.01 -11.15
N LYS A 31 8.76 3.42 -10.22
CA LYS A 31 9.07 1.98 -10.17
C LYS A 31 8.72 1.43 -8.80
N ALA A 32 7.43 1.47 -8.48
CA ALA A 32 6.91 0.91 -7.25
C ALA A 32 7.08 -0.63 -7.26
N ASP A 33 7.49 -1.18 -6.13
CA ASP A 33 7.70 -2.60 -5.92
C ASP A 33 6.96 -3.02 -4.63
N LEU A 34 6.42 -4.24 -4.59
CA LEU A 34 5.72 -4.74 -3.40
C LEU A 34 6.63 -4.75 -2.16
N LYS A 35 7.95 -4.88 -2.34
CA LYS A 35 8.92 -4.79 -1.22
C LYS A 35 9.02 -3.40 -0.59
N ASP A 36 8.55 -2.36 -1.28
CA ASP A 36 8.50 -0.99 -0.77
C ASP A 36 7.18 -0.69 -0.03
N LEU A 37 6.28 -1.67 0.12
CA LEU A 37 5.10 -1.53 0.98
C LEU A 37 5.52 -1.28 2.43
N ARG A 38 4.73 -0.47 3.12
CA ARG A 38 4.93 -0.22 4.55
C ARG A 38 4.58 -1.48 5.32
N ASP A 39 5.26 -1.64 6.46
CA ASP A 39 4.94 -2.69 7.41
C ASP A 39 3.47 -2.58 7.86
N PRO A 40 2.62 -3.61 7.62
CA PRO A 40 1.24 -3.61 8.08
C PRO A 40 1.09 -3.45 9.60
N TYR A 41 2.09 -3.84 10.39
CA TYR A 41 2.07 -3.69 11.85
C TYR A 41 2.13 -2.24 12.32
N LEU A 42 2.35 -1.28 11.41
CA LEU A 42 2.19 0.15 11.69
C LEU A 42 0.73 0.56 11.86
N PHE A 43 -0.23 -0.25 11.40
CA PHE A 43 -1.64 0.01 11.67
C PHE A 43 -1.96 -0.22 13.15
N GLN A 44 -2.78 0.65 13.71
CA GLN A 44 -3.23 0.53 15.08
C GLN A 44 -3.91 -0.84 15.30
N ASP A 45 -3.55 -1.51 16.39
CA ASP A 45 -4.11 -2.80 16.81
C ASP A 45 -3.92 -3.96 15.80
N MET A 46 -3.01 -3.84 14.82
CA MET A 46 -2.77 -4.89 13.82
C MET A 46 -2.36 -6.22 14.48
N GLU A 47 -1.48 -6.21 15.48
CA GLU A 47 -1.10 -7.43 16.24
C GLU A 47 -2.33 -8.09 16.87
N LYS A 48 -3.21 -7.31 17.50
CA LYS A 48 -4.43 -7.82 18.15
C LYS A 48 -5.41 -8.39 17.14
N ALA A 49 -5.51 -7.78 15.96
CA ALA A 49 -6.37 -8.25 14.87
C ALA A 49 -5.89 -9.61 14.35
N VAL A 50 -4.59 -9.74 14.07
CA VAL A 50 -3.96 -11.00 13.64
C VAL A 50 -4.19 -12.10 14.69
N ASP A 51 -3.88 -11.83 15.96
CA ASP A 51 -4.07 -12.77 17.06
C ASP A 51 -5.52 -13.25 17.18
N LYS A 52 -6.48 -12.33 17.04
CA LYS A 52 -7.91 -12.65 17.12
C LYS A 52 -8.34 -13.58 15.99
N ILE A 53 -7.89 -13.33 14.76
CA ILE A 53 -8.21 -14.16 13.60
C ILE A 53 -7.57 -15.55 13.76
N LEU A 54 -6.30 -15.63 14.16
CA LEU A 54 -5.61 -16.91 14.36
C LEU A 54 -6.27 -17.75 15.45
N ARG A 55 -6.73 -17.14 16.55
CA ARG A 55 -7.49 -17.85 17.60
C ARG A 55 -8.82 -18.38 17.09
N ALA A 56 -9.58 -17.57 16.35
CA ALA A 56 -10.85 -18.00 15.77
C ALA A 56 -10.67 -19.19 14.81
N ILE A 57 -9.61 -19.18 14.00
CA ILE A 57 -9.23 -20.31 13.13
C ILE A 57 -8.91 -21.56 13.96
N ASN A 58 -8.05 -21.43 14.98
CA ASN A 58 -7.66 -22.56 15.84
C ASN A 58 -8.84 -23.17 16.61
N ASN A 59 -9.83 -22.36 16.97
CA ASN A 59 -11.04 -22.78 17.66
C ASN A 59 -12.17 -23.25 16.73
N ASN A 60 -11.94 -23.24 15.41
CA ASN A 60 -12.93 -23.55 14.38
C ASN A 60 -14.20 -22.69 14.50
N GLU A 61 -14.03 -21.41 14.85
CA GLU A 61 -15.09 -20.43 14.93
C GLU A 61 -15.53 -19.97 13.53
N ARG A 62 -16.81 -19.59 13.38
CA ARG A 62 -17.30 -19.01 12.13
C ARG A 62 -16.78 -17.57 11.99
N ILE A 63 -16.08 -17.30 10.89
CA ILE A 63 -15.59 -15.98 10.54
C ILE A 63 -16.48 -15.41 9.43
N LEU A 64 -17.08 -14.25 9.67
CA LEU A 64 -17.79 -13.47 8.67
C LEU A 64 -16.87 -12.38 8.15
N ILE A 65 -16.63 -12.36 6.83
CA ILE A 65 -15.95 -11.25 6.16
C ILE A 65 -17.05 -10.36 5.57
N TYR A 66 -17.08 -9.10 6.00
CA TYR A 66 -18.06 -8.11 5.56
C TYR A 66 -17.31 -6.92 4.95
N GLY A 67 -17.52 -6.68 3.65
CA GLY A 67 -16.92 -5.58 2.90
C GLY A 67 -17.94 -4.47 2.63
N ASP A 68 -17.43 -3.31 2.21
CA ASP A 68 -18.26 -2.22 1.67
C ASP A 68 -18.55 -2.47 0.17
N TYR A 69 -19.50 -1.70 -0.37
CA TYR A 69 -20.00 -1.83 -1.73
C TYR A 69 -19.06 -1.25 -2.80
N ASP A 70 -17.98 -0.57 -2.41
CA ASP A 70 -16.98 -0.10 -3.36
C ASP A 70 -16.14 -1.25 -3.92
N VAL A 71 -15.47 -0.98 -5.05
CA VAL A 71 -14.75 -2.01 -5.80
C VAL A 71 -13.59 -2.58 -4.98
N ASP A 72 -12.93 -1.76 -4.17
CA ASP A 72 -11.88 -2.18 -3.24
C ASP A 72 -12.45 -3.01 -2.08
N GLY A 73 -13.61 -2.66 -1.52
CA GLY A 73 -14.31 -3.48 -0.53
C GLY A 73 -14.69 -4.86 -1.06
N ILE A 74 -15.29 -4.92 -2.25
CA ILE A 74 -15.66 -6.18 -2.90
C ILE A 74 -14.42 -7.03 -3.21
N THR A 75 -13.36 -6.42 -3.75
CA THR A 75 -12.12 -7.13 -4.08
C THR A 75 -11.38 -7.61 -2.83
N SER A 76 -11.52 -6.93 -1.69
CA SER A 76 -10.90 -7.33 -0.42
C SER A 76 -11.58 -8.53 0.24
N VAL A 77 -12.85 -8.80 -0.10
CA VAL A 77 -13.63 -9.93 0.43
C VAL A 77 -13.48 -11.19 -0.43
N ALA A 78 -13.20 -11.03 -1.73
CA ALA A 78 -13.15 -12.10 -2.73
C ALA A 78 -11.96 -13.06 -2.53
#